data_AF-A0A8T9Q413-F1
#
_entry.id   AF-A0A8T9Q413-F1
#
_cell.length_a   1.000
_cell.length_b   1.000
_cell.length_c   1.000
_cell.angle_alpha   90.00
_cell.angle_beta   90.00
_cell.angle_gamma   90.00
#
_symmetry.space_group_name_H-M   'P 1'
#
loop_
_entity.id
_entity.type
_entity.pdbx_description
1 polymer ?
#
loop_
_entity_poly.entity_id
_entity_poly.type
_entity_poly.pdbx_seq_one_letter_code
_entity_poly.pdbx_strand_id
1 'polypeptide(L)'
;MTGWALVFHPDLLGKYPLGQKMSGYGFFSYQVHEALHVSAQEEALLEGVLGSLRHEYEHALDAFSQDLLVAQLEVLLGYANRFYHRQFLTRRGAEHDLLSRFEDRLTAHFAQAGNPALPTVQQFAEALHVSPAYLSDMLRALTGQTAQQHLHHALIERAKQLLLSTSLTVSEAAFQLGFNYPHYFTRLFKSKTGLTPAAFRSSTTISHGPA
;
A
#
# COMPACT_ATOMS: atom_id res chain seq x y z
N MET A 1 -19.58 16.20 23.50
CA MET A 1 -19.18 14.99 22.74
C MET A 1 -18.64 14.00 23.75
N THR A 2 -19.27 12.84 23.86
CA THR A 2 -18.78 11.71 24.66
C THR A 2 -18.07 10.75 23.70
N GLY A 3 -16.95 10.16 24.13
CA GLY A 3 -16.17 9.24 23.30
C GLY A 3 -15.19 8.45 24.16
N TRP A 4 -14.60 7.42 23.57
CA TRP A 4 -13.63 6.55 24.22
C TRP A 4 -12.21 6.96 23.84
N ALA A 5 -11.31 6.95 24.82
CA ALA A 5 -9.88 7.04 24.60
C ALA A 5 -9.21 5.88 25.32
N LEU A 6 -8.50 5.03 24.57
CA LEU A 6 -7.76 3.89 25.10
C LEU A 6 -6.27 4.19 25.00
N VAL A 7 -5.62 4.31 26.15
CA VAL A 7 -4.19 4.63 26.25
C VAL A 7 -3.54 3.61 27.17
N PHE A 8 -2.44 3.01 26.73
CA PHE A 8 -1.69 2.03 27.51
C PHE A 8 -0.18 2.19 27.27
N HIS A 9 0.61 1.80 28.27
CA HIS A 9 2.06 1.81 28.17
C HIS A 9 2.55 0.65 27.29
N PRO A 10 3.59 0.82 26.44
CA PRO A 10 4.12 -0.25 25.59
C PRO A 10 4.48 -1.55 26.33
N ASP A 11 4.90 -1.44 27.59
CA ASP A 11 5.25 -2.58 28.45
C ASP A 11 4.08 -3.57 28.64
N LEU A 12 2.83 -3.10 28.50
CA LEU A 12 1.65 -3.97 28.54
C LEU A 12 1.77 -5.11 27.52
N LEU A 13 2.37 -4.83 26.36
CA LEU A 13 2.48 -5.74 25.23
C LEU A 13 3.81 -6.50 25.16
N GLY A 14 4.79 -6.15 25.99
CA GLY A 14 6.18 -6.59 25.82
C GLY A 14 6.37 -8.12 25.79
N LYS A 15 5.53 -8.87 26.51
CA LYS A 15 5.54 -10.34 26.57
C LYS A 15 4.54 -11.02 25.62
N TYR A 16 3.76 -10.25 24.86
CA TYR A 16 2.67 -10.78 24.05
C TYR A 16 2.94 -10.66 22.53
N PRO A 17 2.48 -11.62 21.71
CA PRO A 17 2.58 -11.53 20.26
C PRO A 17 1.88 -10.30 19.66
N LEU A 18 0.91 -9.73 20.38
CA LEU A 18 0.14 -8.58 19.94
C LEU A 18 1.04 -7.39 19.56
N GLY A 19 2.10 -7.12 20.32
CA GLY A 19 3.03 -6.02 20.02
C GLY A 19 3.66 -6.14 18.63
N GLN A 20 4.03 -7.36 18.21
CA GLN A 20 4.55 -7.61 16.85
C GLN A 20 3.45 -7.50 15.80
N LYS A 21 2.27 -8.08 16.06
CA LYS A 21 1.12 -8.00 15.14
C LYS A 21 0.70 -6.57 14.84
N MET A 22 0.81 -5.67 15.82
CA MET A 22 0.43 -4.27 15.67
C MET A 22 1.19 -3.54 14.56
N SER A 23 2.46 -3.90 14.33
CA SER A 23 3.24 -3.33 13.23
C SER A 23 2.71 -3.70 11.84
N GLY A 24 1.96 -4.80 11.73
CA GLY A 24 1.34 -5.26 10.49
C GLY A 24 0.00 -4.59 10.17
N TYR A 25 -0.57 -3.83 11.11
CA TYR A 25 -1.81 -3.10 10.86
C TYR A 25 -1.51 -1.81 10.10
N GLY A 26 -1.91 -1.75 8.83
CA GLY A 26 -1.72 -0.58 7.98
C GLY A 26 -2.34 0.70 8.58
N PHE A 27 -3.37 0.56 9.40
CA PHE A 27 -4.10 1.71 9.96
C PHE A 27 -3.37 2.51 11.05
N PHE A 28 -2.28 2.00 11.61
CA PHE A 28 -1.45 2.78 12.54
C PHE A 28 -0.47 3.72 11.83
N SER A 29 -0.30 3.59 10.51
CA SER A 29 0.61 4.42 9.72
C SER A 29 0.00 5.74 9.24
N TYR A 30 -1.24 6.05 9.65
CA TYR A 30 -1.99 7.20 9.18
C TYR A 30 -1.60 8.52 9.82
N GLN A 31 -1.61 9.57 8.99
CA GLN A 31 -1.85 10.93 9.43
C GLN A 31 -3.36 11.10 9.70
N VAL A 32 -3.73 12.05 10.56
CA VAL A 32 -5.05 12.29 11.20
C VAL A 32 -6.28 12.30 10.26
N HIS A 33 -6.12 12.24 8.93
CA HIS A 33 -7.17 12.41 7.93
C HIS A 33 -7.95 11.14 7.51
N GLU A 34 -7.66 9.97 8.09
CA GLU A 34 -8.29 8.69 7.68
C GLU A 34 -9.05 8.01 8.83
N ALA A 35 -10.04 8.70 9.40
CA ALA A 35 -10.87 8.11 10.46
C ALA A 35 -11.59 6.83 9.97
N LEU A 36 -11.54 5.77 10.77
CA LEU A 36 -12.27 4.54 10.51
C LEU A 36 -13.78 4.80 10.63
N HIS A 37 -14.47 4.87 9.50
CA HIS A 37 -15.93 4.89 9.47
C HIS A 37 -16.51 3.51 9.78
N VAL A 38 -17.36 3.48 10.79
CA VAL A 38 -18.08 2.30 11.29
C VAL A 38 -19.59 2.51 11.17
N SER A 39 -20.35 1.44 10.95
CA SER A 39 -21.81 1.46 11.05
C SER A 39 -22.24 1.43 12.51
N ALA A 40 -23.51 1.76 12.80
CA ALA A 40 -24.04 1.68 14.17
C ALA A 40 -23.89 0.27 14.80
N GLN A 41 -23.98 -0.79 13.99
CA GLN A 41 -23.76 -2.15 14.46
C GLN A 41 -22.29 -2.41 14.83
N GLU A 42 -21.36 -1.86 14.04
CA GLU A 42 -19.93 -2.02 14.28
C GLU A 42 -19.44 -1.16 15.45
N GLU A 43 -20.00 0.03 15.60
CA GLU A 43 -19.81 0.89 16.77
C GLU A 43 -20.23 0.15 18.05
N ALA A 44 -21.43 -0.45 18.07
CA ALA A 44 -21.88 -1.24 19.22
C ALA A 44 -20.96 -2.43 19.54
N LEU A 45 -20.36 -3.07 18.53
CA LEU A 45 -19.37 -4.13 18.75
C LEU A 45 -18.09 -3.59 19.41
N LEU A 46 -17.57 -2.46 18.92
CA LEU A 46 -16.38 -1.83 19.49
C LEU A 46 -16.64 -1.33 20.92
N GLU A 47 -17.80 -0.71 21.17
CA GLU A 47 -18.22 -0.27 22.49
C GLU A 47 -18.35 -1.44 23.47
N GLY A 48 -18.84 -2.59 23.01
CA GLY A 48 -18.90 -3.81 23.83
C GLY A 48 -17.51 -4.27 24.28
N VAL A 49 -16.52 -4.28 23.38
CA VAL A 49 -15.13 -4.65 23.72
C VAL A 49 -14.49 -3.60 24.65
N LEU A 50 -14.72 -2.32 24.39
CA LEU A 50 -14.24 -1.23 25.25
C LEU A 50 -14.86 -1.27 26.65
N GLY A 51 -16.14 -1.64 26.76
CA GLY A 51 -16.83 -1.88 28.02
C GLY A 51 -16.20 -3.03 28.81
N SER A 52 -15.88 -4.15 28.15
CA SER A 52 -15.17 -5.26 28.77
C SER A 52 -13.76 -4.84 29.23
N LEU A 53 -13.05 -4.03 28.43
CA LEU A 53 -11.70 -3.56 28.77
C LEU A 53 -11.73 -2.68 30.01
N ARG A 54 -12.73 -1.79 30.07
CA ARG A 54 -12.97 -0.94 31.23
C ARG A 54 -13.30 -1.76 32.46
N HIS A 55 -14.16 -2.76 32.34
CA HIS A 55 -14.53 -3.64 33.44
C HIS A 55 -13.33 -4.39 34.01
N GLU A 56 -12.49 -4.96 33.13
CA GLU A 56 -11.26 -5.64 33.52
C GLU A 56 -10.25 -4.68 34.20
N TYR A 57 -10.16 -3.45 33.70
CA TYR A 57 -9.29 -2.41 34.27
C TYR A 57 -9.77 -1.91 35.65
N GLU A 58 -11.08 -1.80 35.86
CA GLU A 58 -11.68 -1.32 37.11
C GLU A 58 -11.74 -2.40 38.21
N HIS A 59 -11.57 -3.68 37.85
CA HIS A 59 -11.52 -4.79 38.79
C HIS A 59 -10.16 -4.93 39.51
N ALA A 60 -10.16 -5.65 40.63
CA ALA A 60 -8.95 -5.90 41.40
C ALA A 60 -7.96 -6.75 40.59
N LEU A 61 -6.75 -6.21 40.39
CA LEU A 61 -5.69 -6.89 39.63
C LEU A 61 -5.37 -8.25 40.23
N ASP A 62 -5.47 -9.28 39.40
CA ASP A 62 -5.03 -10.63 39.72
C ASP A 62 -4.00 -11.14 38.70
N ALA A 63 -3.64 -12.42 38.81
CA ALA A 63 -2.64 -13.04 37.95
C ALA A 63 -3.08 -13.13 36.46
N PHE A 64 -4.37 -12.95 36.16
CA PHE A 64 -4.96 -13.10 34.83
C PHE A 64 -5.33 -11.77 34.18
N SER A 65 -5.49 -10.69 34.94
CA SER A 65 -5.97 -9.40 34.43
C SER A 65 -5.18 -8.89 33.22
N GLN A 66 -3.86 -9.02 33.24
CA GLN A 66 -3.02 -8.58 32.11
C GLN A 66 -3.29 -9.40 30.84
N ASP A 67 -3.45 -10.72 30.96
CA ASP A 67 -3.72 -11.61 29.82
C ASP A 67 -5.10 -11.30 29.21
N LEU A 68 -6.10 -11.04 30.06
CA LEU A 68 -7.45 -10.68 29.62
C LEU A 68 -7.48 -9.31 28.94
N LEU A 69 -6.80 -8.29 29.51
CA LEU A 69 -6.68 -6.98 28.87
C LEU A 69 -6.06 -7.07 27.47
N VAL A 70 -4.97 -7.84 27.32
CA VAL A 70 -4.30 -8.00 26.03
C VAL A 70 -5.16 -8.79 25.04
N ALA A 71 -5.85 -9.84 25.48
CA ALA A 71 -6.77 -10.59 24.63
C ALA A 71 -7.92 -9.70 24.10
N GLN A 72 -8.48 -8.85 24.97
CA GLN A 72 -9.53 -7.93 24.56
C GLN A 72 -9.02 -6.81 23.64
N LEU A 73 -7.80 -6.30 23.87
CA LEU A 73 -7.11 -5.40 22.94
C LEU A 73 -6.94 -6.05 21.56
N GLU A 74 -6.54 -7.33 21.53
CA GLU A 74 -6.38 -8.06 20.27
C GLU A 74 -7.72 -8.19 19.52
N VAL A 75 -8.82 -8.46 20.24
CA VAL A 75 -10.17 -8.49 19.65
C VAL A 75 -10.55 -7.10 19.09
N LEU A 76 -10.31 -6.03 19.85
CA LEU A 76 -10.61 -4.66 19.42
C LEU A 76 -9.86 -4.30 18.13
N LEU A 77 -8.55 -4.58 18.09
CA LEU A 77 -7.70 -4.32 16.93
C LEU A 77 -8.07 -5.22 15.74
N GLY A 78 -8.49 -6.45 16.01
CA GLY A 78 -9.03 -7.35 14.99
C GLY A 78 -10.30 -6.79 14.31
N TYR A 79 -11.24 -6.26 15.11
CA TYR A 79 -12.42 -5.59 14.56
C TYR A 79 -12.05 -4.32 13.79
N ALA A 80 -11.17 -3.48 14.34
CA ALA A 80 -10.69 -2.29 13.64
C ALA A 80 -10.08 -2.65 12.27
N ASN A 81 -9.23 -3.68 12.22
CA ASN A 81 -8.64 -4.16 10.97
C ASN A 81 -9.69 -4.71 9.99
N ARG A 82 -10.68 -5.47 10.49
CA ARG A 82 -11.77 -6.01 9.67
C ARG A 82 -12.59 -4.89 9.04
N PHE A 83 -12.97 -3.88 9.84
CA PHE A 83 -13.77 -2.76 9.35
C PHE A 83 -12.99 -1.88 8.40
N TYR A 84 -11.68 -1.72 8.65
CA TYR A 84 -10.75 -1.06 7.74
C TYR A 84 -10.75 -1.75 6.37
N HIS A 85 -10.50 -3.06 6.31
CA HIS A 85 -10.51 -3.78 5.04
C HIS A 85 -11.88 -3.79 4.35
N ARG A 86 -12.96 -3.80 5.12
CA ARG A 86 -14.33 -3.76 4.57
C ARG A 86 -14.63 -2.43 3.86
N GLN A 87 -14.01 -1.32 4.27
CA GLN A 87 -14.19 -0.04 3.57
C GLN A 87 -13.88 -0.21 2.08
N PHE A 88 -12.81 -0.96 1.75
CA PHE A 88 -12.41 -1.36 0.40
C PHE A 88 -13.40 -2.23 -0.39
N LEU A 89 -14.32 -2.91 0.30
CA LEU A 89 -15.28 -3.81 -0.35
C LEU A 89 -16.64 -3.14 -0.56
N THR A 90 -16.99 -2.23 0.34
CA THR A 90 -18.32 -1.61 0.42
C THR A 90 -18.36 -0.25 -0.27
N ARG A 91 -17.23 0.45 -0.43
CA ARG A 91 -17.13 1.76 -1.08
C ARG A 91 -16.68 1.70 -2.54
N ARG A 92 -17.10 0.68 -3.29
CA ARG A 92 -16.70 0.48 -4.69
C ARG A 92 -16.77 1.75 -5.53
N GLY A 93 -17.76 2.62 -5.34
CA GLY A 93 -17.86 3.89 -6.08
C GLY A 93 -16.73 4.89 -5.85
N ALA A 94 -16.40 5.21 -4.59
CA ALA A 94 -15.34 6.19 -4.25
C ALA A 94 -13.93 5.63 -4.44
N GLU A 95 -13.78 4.31 -4.35
CA GLU A 95 -12.49 3.64 -4.51
C GLU A 95 -12.17 3.34 -5.97
N HIS A 96 -13.19 3.09 -6.81
CA HIS A 96 -13.00 3.13 -8.26
C HIS A 96 -12.63 4.54 -8.72
N ASP A 97 -13.17 5.59 -8.10
CA ASP A 97 -12.73 6.97 -8.37
C ASP A 97 -11.25 7.17 -7.98
N LEU A 98 -10.83 6.72 -6.80
CA LEU A 98 -9.43 6.85 -6.37
C LEU A 98 -8.46 6.00 -7.22
N LEU A 99 -8.85 4.79 -7.61
CA LEU A 99 -8.11 3.94 -8.55
C LEU A 99 -8.01 4.63 -9.92
N SER A 100 -9.12 5.12 -10.48
CA SER A 100 -9.12 5.85 -11.76
C SER A 100 -8.20 7.05 -11.69
N ARG A 101 -8.27 7.85 -10.61
CA ARG A 101 -7.38 9.01 -10.42
C ARG A 101 -5.91 8.62 -10.29
N PHE A 102 -5.62 7.46 -9.68
CA PHE A 102 -4.26 6.92 -9.64
C PHE A 102 -3.77 6.54 -11.05
N GLU A 103 -4.59 5.82 -11.83
CA GLU A 103 -4.29 5.39 -13.20
C GLU A 103 -4.14 6.58 -14.17
N ASP A 104 -5.02 7.58 -14.08
CA ASP A 104 -4.97 8.82 -14.85
C ASP A 104 -3.66 9.56 -14.57
N ARG A 105 -3.27 9.62 -13.28
CA ARG A 105 -2.04 10.28 -12.88
C ARG A 105 -0.80 9.51 -13.29
N LEU A 106 -0.85 8.18 -13.26
CA LEU A 106 0.23 7.32 -13.72
C LEU A 106 0.44 7.50 -15.22
N THR A 107 -0.66 7.52 -15.97
CA THR A 107 -0.66 7.82 -17.41
C THR A 107 -0.10 9.21 -17.69
N ALA A 108 -0.57 10.23 -16.97
CA ALA A 108 -0.09 11.60 -17.11
C ALA A 108 1.41 11.75 -16.78
N HIS A 109 1.91 11.05 -15.76
CA HIS A 109 3.33 11.05 -15.38
C HIS A 109 4.22 10.56 -16.53
N PHE A 110 3.83 9.47 -17.20
CA PHE A 110 4.60 8.90 -18.31
C PHE A 110 4.32 9.54 -19.68
N ALA A 111 3.24 10.31 -19.82
CA ALA A 111 2.93 11.08 -21.01
C ALA A 111 3.69 12.41 -21.10
N GLN A 112 4.23 12.91 -19.98
CA GLN A 112 5.02 14.14 -19.96
C GLN A 112 6.25 14.02 -20.87
N ALA A 113 6.43 15.02 -21.73
CA ALA A 113 7.60 15.10 -22.60
C ALA A 113 8.86 15.39 -21.77
N GLY A 114 9.90 14.57 -21.94
CA GLY A 114 11.18 14.72 -21.28
C GLY A 114 11.62 13.47 -20.54
N ASN A 115 12.52 13.66 -19.58
CA ASN A 115 13.07 12.62 -18.72
C ASN A 115 12.47 12.76 -17.31
N PRO A 116 11.24 12.23 -17.06
CA PRO A 116 10.60 12.39 -15.77
C PRO A 116 11.39 11.66 -14.68
N ALA A 117 11.42 12.23 -13.48
CA ALA A 117 11.96 11.54 -12.33
C ALA A 117 11.20 10.22 -12.09
N LEU A 118 11.89 9.24 -11.51
CA LEU A 118 11.26 7.96 -11.17
C LEU A 118 10.06 8.20 -10.24
N PRO A 119 8.87 7.66 -10.58
CA PRO A 119 7.69 7.86 -9.75
C PRO A 119 7.87 7.15 -8.41
N THR A 120 7.45 7.80 -7.33
CA THR A 120 7.43 7.20 -5.99
C THR A 120 6.00 7.08 -5.46
N VAL A 121 5.76 6.08 -4.61
CA VAL A 121 4.44 5.90 -3.98
C VAL A 121 4.05 7.14 -3.17
N GLN A 122 5.03 7.79 -2.52
CA GLN A 122 4.81 9.00 -1.74
C GLN A 122 4.24 10.14 -2.57
N GLN A 123 4.83 10.43 -3.75
CA GLN A 123 4.35 11.50 -4.64
C GLN A 123 2.90 11.29 -5.08
N PHE A 124 2.53 10.04 -5.39
CA PHE A 124 1.18 9.71 -5.81
C PHE A 124 0.19 9.79 -4.65
N ALA A 125 0.58 9.28 -3.49
CA ALA A 125 -0.26 9.30 -2.29
C ALA A 125 -0.54 10.73 -1.81
N GLU A 126 0.51 11.56 -1.66
CA GLU A 126 0.39 12.97 -1.25
C GLU A 126 -0.61 13.71 -2.13
N ALA A 127 -0.51 13.48 -3.43
CA ALA A 127 -1.26 14.25 -4.39
C ALA A 127 -2.64 13.66 -4.71
N LEU A 128 -2.93 12.46 -4.19
CA LEU A 128 -4.26 11.89 -4.05
C LEU A 128 -4.87 12.15 -2.66
N HIS A 129 -4.15 12.86 -1.78
CA HIS A 129 -4.54 13.17 -0.40
C HIS A 129 -4.81 11.94 0.48
N VAL A 130 -3.98 10.91 0.31
CA VAL A 130 -4.02 9.67 1.12
C VAL A 130 -2.62 9.32 1.60
N SER A 131 -2.52 8.47 2.62
CA SER A 131 -1.24 7.92 3.03
C SER A 131 -0.67 6.91 2.00
N PRO A 132 0.66 6.77 1.88
CA PRO A 132 1.28 5.75 1.00
C PRO A 132 0.86 4.31 1.33
N ALA A 133 0.63 4.04 2.62
CA ALA A 133 0.16 2.73 3.09
C ALA A 133 -1.28 2.48 2.67
N TYR A 134 -2.18 3.46 2.87
CA TYR A 134 -3.57 3.37 2.43
C TYR A 134 -3.66 3.12 0.93
N LEU A 135 -2.94 3.92 0.12
CA LEU A 135 -2.92 3.74 -1.33
C LEU A 135 -2.46 2.33 -1.72
N SER A 136 -1.44 1.80 -1.03
CA SER A 136 -0.92 0.46 -1.30
C SER A 136 -1.89 -0.64 -0.90
N ASP A 137 -2.57 -0.52 0.24
CA ASP A 137 -3.57 -1.47 0.72
C ASP A 137 -4.83 -1.45 -0.14
N MET A 138 -5.31 -0.26 -0.50
CA MET A 138 -6.45 -0.06 -1.38
C MET A 138 -6.18 -0.70 -2.75
N LEU A 139 -5.06 -0.37 -3.40
CA LEU A 139 -4.71 -0.96 -4.70
C LEU A 139 -4.56 -2.48 -4.60
N ARG A 140 -3.95 -2.99 -3.51
CA ARG A 140 -3.82 -4.43 -3.29
C ARG A 140 -5.17 -5.11 -3.13
N ALA A 141 -6.11 -4.48 -2.42
CA ALA A 141 -7.46 -5.00 -2.23
C ALA A 141 -8.26 -5.03 -3.54
N LEU A 142 -8.11 -4.01 -4.39
CA LEU A 142 -8.86 -3.89 -5.65
C LEU A 142 -8.25 -4.65 -6.81
N THR A 143 -6.92 -4.65 -6.95
CA THR A 143 -6.22 -5.16 -8.14
C THR A 143 -5.28 -6.32 -7.84
N GLY A 144 -5.10 -6.69 -6.56
CA GLY A 144 -4.11 -7.68 -6.13
C GLY A 144 -2.66 -7.19 -6.14
N GLN A 145 -2.40 -5.91 -6.42
CA GLN A 145 -1.05 -5.33 -6.55
C GLN A 145 -0.87 -4.09 -5.68
N THR A 146 0.29 -3.93 -5.06
CA THR A 146 0.63 -2.72 -4.30
C THR A 146 0.90 -1.53 -5.22
N ALA A 147 0.83 -0.30 -4.68
CA ALA A 147 1.16 0.91 -5.42
C ALA A 147 2.54 0.83 -6.10
N GLN A 148 3.56 0.34 -5.38
CA GLN A 148 4.90 0.18 -5.95
C GLN A 148 4.93 -0.83 -7.12
N GLN A 149 4.12 -1.90 -7.05
CA GLN A 149 4.03 -2.87 -8.14
C GLN A 149 3.39 -2.25 -9.38
N HIS A 150 2.34 -1.44 -9.22
CA HIS A 150 1.74 -0.66 -10.30
C HIS A 150 2.75 0.29 -10.95
N LEU A 151 3.48 1.07 -10.14
CA LEU A 151 4.53 1.96 -10.63
C LEU A 151 5.61 1.21 -11.43
N HIS A 152 6.08 0.08 -10.90
CA HIS A 152 7.04 -0.76 -11.60
C HIS A 152 6.47 -1.33 -12.89
N HIS A 153 5.21 -1.77 -12.94
CA HIS A 153 4.59 -2.28 -14.16
C HIS A 153 4.53 -1.20 -15.25
N ALA A 154 3.99 -0.02 -14.93
CA ALA A 154 3.91 1.07 -15.89
C ALA A 154 5.29 1.51 -16.40
N LEU A 155 6.29 1.57 -15.51
CA LEU A 155 7.67 1.87 -15.89
C LEU A 155 8.26 0.82 -16.84
N ILE A 156 7.99 -0.46 -16.62
CA ILE A 156 8.46 -1.55 -17.49
C ILE A 156 7.75 -1.54 -18.84
N GLU A 157 6.45 -1.29 -18.89
CA GLU A 157 5.73 -1.16 -20.17
C GLU A 157 6.26 0.03 -20.99
N ARG A 158 6.50 1.17 -20.34
CA ARG A 158 7.14 2.33 -20.99
C ARG A 158 8.56 1.98 -21.48
N ALA A 159 9.33 1.24 -20.69
CA ALA A 159 10.66 0.80 -21.07
C ALA A 159 10.62 -0.13 -22.30
N LYS A 160 9.70 -1.10 -22.34
CA LYS A 160 9.53 -1.97 -23.52
C LYS A 160 9.22 -1.15 -24.76
N GLN A 161 8.28 -0.21 -24.68
CA GLN A 161 7.96 0.70 -25.78
C GLN A 161 9.19 1.47 -26.25
N LEU A 162 9.96 2.06 -25.32
CA LEU A 162 11.16 2.83 -25.65
C LEU A 162 12.24 1.96 -26.31
N LEU A 163 12.44 0.74 -25.81
CA LEU A 163 13.44 -0.19 -26.35
C LEU A 163 13.10 -0.69 -27.75
N LEU A 164 11.81 -0.73 -28.13
CA LEU A 164 11.32 -1.19 -29.43
C LEU A 164 11.13 -0.05 -30.44
N SER A 165 10.76 1.14 -29.97
CA SER A 165 10.47 2.29 -30.85
C SER A 165 11.69 3.16 -31.14
N THR A 166 12.82 2.94 -30.47
CA THR A 166 14.03 3.77 -30.62
C THR A 166 15.29 2.94 -30.81
N SER A 167 16.31 3.55 -31.40
CA SER A 167 17.66 2.99 -31.55
C SER A 167 18.57 3.28 -30.34
N LEU A 168 18.03 3.83 -29.25
CA LEU A 168 18.80 4.21 -28.06
C LEU A 168 19.53 3.01 -27.47
N THR A 169 20.73 3.21 -26.93
CA THR A 169 21.40 2.21 -26.11
C THR A 169 20.59 1.92 -24.84
N VAL A 170 20.84 0.76 -24.20
CA VAL A 170 20.20 0.42 -22.92
C VAL A 170 20.47 1.48 -21.85
N SER A 171 21.66 2.09 -21.86
CA SER A 171 22.02 3.16 -20.95
C SER A 171 21.23 4.44 -21.22
N GLU A 172 21.12 4.87 -22.47
CA GLU A 172 20.32 6.05 -22.84
C GLU A 172 18.83 5.85 -22.53
N ALA A 173 18.30 4.66 -22.81
CA ALA A 173 16.93 4.31 -22.45
C ALA A 173 16.71 4.37 -20.93
N ALA A 174 17.66 3.86 -20.13
CA ALA A 174 17.60 3.96 -18.68
C ALA A 174 17.61 5.41 -18.20
N PHE A 175 18.49 6.24 -18.78
CA PHE A 175 18.54 7.66 -18.45
C PHE A 175 17.23 8.33 -18.77
N GLN A 176 16.63 8.13 -19.96
CA GLN A 176 15.33 8.71 -20.34
C GLN A 176 14.14 8.27 -19.48
N LEU A 177 14.27 7.12 -18.79
CA LEU A 177 13.27 6.63 -17.85
C LEU A 177 13.48 7.18 -16.42
N GLY A 178 14.43 8.09 -16.22
CA GLY A 178 14.73 8.72 -14.92
C GLY A 178 15.75 7.97 -14.06
N PHE A 179 16.40 6.91 -14.57
CA PHE A 179 17.42 6.21 -13.79
C PHE A 179 18.76 6.93 -13.85
N ASN A 180 19.31 7.27 -12.68
CA ASN A 180 20.67 7.81 -12.58
C ASN A 180 21.76 6.76 -12.88
N TYR A 181 21.45 5.47 -12.68
CA TYR A 181 22.38 4.39 -12.96
C TYR A 181 21.71 3.25 -13.75
N PRO A 182 22.16 2.96 -14.98
CA PRO A 182 21.56 1.95 -15.86
C PRO A 182 21.52 0.51 -15.31
N HIS A 183 22.39 0.17 -14.35
CA HIS A 183 22.41 -1.16 -13.75
C HIS A 183 21.16 -1.44 -12.90
N TYR A 184 20.60 -0.43 -12.23
CA TYR A 184 19.33 -0.58 -11.48
C TYR A 184 18.17 -0.85 -12.44
N PHE A 185 18.10 -0.13 -13.55
CA PHE A 185 17.12 -0.38 -14.60
C PHE A 185 17.23 -1.82 -15.13
N THR A 186 18.43 -2.26 -15.47
CA THR A 186 18.66 -3.63 -15.99
C THR A 186 18.21 -4.70 -15.01
N ARG A 187 18.51 -4.53 -13.71
CA ARG A 187 18.09 -5.46 -12.66
C ARG A 187 16.57 -5.47 -12.50
N LEU A 188 15.94 -4.29 -12.45
CA LEU A 188 14.49 -4.16 -12.35
C LEU A 188 13.81 -4.83 -13.56
N PHE A 189 14.22 -4.47 -14.77
CA PHE A 189 13.68 -5.03 -16.01
C PHE A 189 13.79 -6.55 -16.06
N LYS A 190 14.97 -7.10 -15.72
CA LYS A 190 15.16 -8.57 -15.66
C LYS A 190 14.28 -9.23 -14.61
N SER A 191 14.18 -8.65 -13.41
CA SER A 191 13.32 -9.19 -12.36
C SER A 191 11.83 -9.20 -12.70
N LYS A 192 11.38 -8.28 -13.57
CA LYS A 192 9.98 -8.17 -13.98
C LYS A 192 9.65 -8.91 -15.27
N THR A 193 10.61 -9.08 -16.17
CA THR A 193 10.36 -9.67 -17.49
C THR A 193 11.05 -11.02 -17.71
N GLY A 194 11.98 -11.41 -16.83
CA GLY A 194 12.85 -12.58 -17.01
C GLY A 194 14.02 -12.36 -17.97
N LEU A 195 14.00 -11.30 -18.78
CA LEU A 195 15.02 -11.00 -19.80
C LEU A 195 15.78 -9.72 -19.46
N THR A 196 17.02 -9.59 -19.91
CA THR A 196 17.70 -8.29 -19.86
C THR A 196 17.11 -7.35 -20.92
N PRO A 197 17.20 -6.02 -20.77
CA PRO A 197 16.75 -5.07 -21.78
C PRO A 197 17.32 -5.35 -23.19
N ALA A 198 18.62 -5.70 -23.25
CA ALA A 198 19.28 -6.06 -24.49
C ALA A 198 18.73 -7.35 -25.10
N ALA A 199 18.56 -8.40 -24.29
CA ALA A 199 18.00 -9.68 -24.75
C ALA A 199 16.54 -9.51 -25.22
N PHE A 200 15.74 -8.70 -24.51
CA PHE A 200 14.38 -8.37 -24.90
C PHE A 200 14.33 -7.72 -26.28
N ARG A 201 15.15 -6.68 -26.53
CA ARG A 201 15.23 -6.03 -27.83
C ARG A 201 15.58 -7.02 -28.95
N SER A 202 16.63 -7.83 -28.76
CA SER A 202 17.06 -8.80 -29.77
C SER A 202 15.99 -9.86 -30.05
N SER A 203 15.24 -10.30 -29.03
CA SER A 203 14.19 -11.31 -29.17
C SER A 203 13.02 -10.84 -30.04
N THR A 204 12.67 -9.56 -29.99
CA THR A 204 11.54 -9.01 -30.75
C THR A 204 11.94 -8.67 -32.19
N THR A 205 13.18 -8.25 -32.44
CA THR A 205 13.69 -7.99 -33.80
C THR A 205 13.73 -9.27 -34.65
N ILE A 206 14.00 -10.44 -34.06
CA ILE A 206 14.04 -11.73 -34.78
C ILE A 206 12.63 -12.19 -35.20
N SER A 207 11.57 -11.73 -34.52
CA SER A 207 10.17 -12.08 -34.83
C SER A 207 9.53 -11.22 -35.93
N HIS A 208 10.23 -10.20 -36.47
CA HIS A 208 9.72 -9.29 -37.51
C HIS A 208 10.67 -9.17 -38.73
N GLY A 209 11.44 -10.22 -39.03
CA GLY A 209 12.27 -10.29 -40.24
C GLY A 209 11.43 -10.25 -41.53
N PRO A 210 11.91 -9.61 -42.61
CA PRO A 210 11.11 -9.17 -43.74
C PRO A 210 10.58 -10.35 -44.58
N ALA A 211 9.34 -10.20 -45.06
CA ALA A 211 8.84 -10.91 -46.23
C ALA A 211 9.42 -10.27 -47.51
#